data_AF-A0A3N5VUH9-F1
#
_entry.id   AF-A0A3N5VUH9-F1
#
_cell.length_a   1.000
_cell.length_b   1.000
_cell.length_c   1.000
_cell.angle_alpha   90.00
_cell.angle_beta   90.00
_cell.angle_gamma   90.00
#
_symmetry.space_group_name_H-M   'P 1'
#
loop_
_entity.id
_entity.type
_entity.pdbx_description
1 polymer ?
#
loop_
_entity_poly.entity_id
_entity_poly.type
_entity_poly.pdbx_seq_one_letter_code
_entity_poly.pdbx_strand_id
1 'polypeptide(L)'
;MSEPIQLTGIAWDHSRALPPLVATAQRYEETHPGVRIHWKKRTLDEFGHAPIDQLATQFDLIVIDHPWSGFCFEKNLVHDLKTLAPAAVLEDLAAHSVGPSYESYLYQEKLLALPIDAATPAPSWRPDLLEKAGAAVPQTWDEAVALSKRGLAVIPAFNADLFLHLVMLLKALGAEPFADHERIAPRDVLRQAVEMLAELTAPMSRVIFDLNPIQVAERMTRSDDFAWNAFAYTYNNYARSGFAAKQLQFGNLISLVSGGPRLRSVLGGT
;
A
#
# COMPACT_ATOMS: atom_id res chain seq x y z
N MET A 1 9.11 39.30 19.89
CA MET A 1 8.36 38.10 19.47
C MET A 1 9.32 36.93 19.60
N SER A 2 8.94 35.85 20.28
CA SER A 2 9.77 34.65 20.36
C SER A 2 10.00 34.09 18.96
N GLU A 3 11.17 33.50 18.74
CA GLU A 3 11.45 32.79 17.49
C GLU A 3 10.42 31.66 17.31
N PRO A 4 9.84 31.48 16.11
CA PRO A 4 8.83 30.46 15.89
C PRO A 4 9.44 29.06 16.03
N ILE A 5 8.69 28.13 16.62
CA ILE A 5 9.04 26.71 16.69
C ILE A 5 9.16 26.18 15.26
N GLN A 6 10.29 25.56 14.95
CA GLN A 6 10.55 24.93 13.65
C GLN A 6 10.39 23.42 13.79
N LEU A 7 9.46 22.84 13.03
CA LEU A 7 9.30 21.40 12.88
C LEU A 7 9.71 20.98 11.47
N THR A 8 10.35 19.84 11.38
CA THR A 8 10.78 19.23 10.13
C THR A 8 10.14 17.87 9.95
N GLY A 9 9.57 17.65 8.78
CA GLY A 9 8.93 16.40 8.39
C GLY A 9 9.64 15.72 7.23
N ILE A 10 9.54 14.39 7.12
CA ILE A 10 9.97 13.65 5.94
C ILE A 10 8.87 12.70 5.41
N ALA A 11 8.61 12.78 4.11
CA ALA A 11 7.67 11.93 3.38
C ALA A 11 8.28 11.43 2.07
N TRP A 12 7.62 10.54 1.35
CA TRP A 12 8.12 10.09 0.05
C TRP A 12 7.69 10.99 -1.11
N ASP A 13 8.49 11.03 -2.17
CA ASP A 13 8.33 11.89 -3.34
C ASP A 13 7.23 11.39 -4.28
N HIS A 14 5.97 11.55 -3.84
CA HIS A 14 4.81 11.24 -4.64
C HIS A 14 3.69 12.25 -4.41
N SER A 15 2.89 12.50 -5.46
CA SER A 15 1.76 13.43 -5.42
C SER A 15 0.66 13.04 -4.42
N ARG A 16 0.59 11.77 -4.04
CA ARG A 16 -0.28 11.27 -2.97
C ARG A 16 0.21 11.62 -1.56
N ALA A 17 1.52 11.77 -1.37
CA ALA A 17 2.13 11.86 -0.05
C ALA A 17 2.49 13.29 0.35
N LEU A 18 3.32 13.97 -0.44
CA LEU A 18 3.88 15.25 -0.04
C LEU A 18 2.86 16.42 -0.11
N PRO A 19 2.11 16.62 -1.21
CA PRO A 19 1.25 17.80 -1.33
C PRO A 19 0.18 17.93 -0.22
N PRO A 20 -0.53 16.86 0.21
CA PRO A 20 -1.46 16.96 1.32
C PRO A 20 -0.80 17.40 2.63
N LEU A 21 0.42 16.93 2.91
CA LEU A 21 1.16 17.29 4.12
C LEU A 21 1.61 18.75 4.12
N VAL A 22 2.06 19.25 2.96
CA VAL A 22 2.40 20.68 2.77
C VAL A 22 1.15 21.56 2.92
N ALA A 23 0.02 21.16 2.34
CA ALA A 23 -1.23 21.91 2.47
C ALA A 23 -1.73 21.96 3.93
N THR A 24 -1.66 20.84 4.64
CA THR A 24 -2.01 20.77 6.08
C THR A 24 -1.06 21.62 6.92
N ALA A 25 0.25 21.57 6.65
CA ALA A 25 1.24 22.42 7.30
C ALA A 25 0.90 23.90 7.12
N GLN A 26 0.66 24.36 5.89
CA GLN A 26 0.28 25.74 5.62
C GLN A 26 -0.96 26.15 6.44
N ARG A 27 -2.01 25.33 6.44
CA ARG A 27 -3.24 25.65 7.18
C ARG A 27 -3.01 25.70 8.69
N TYR A 28 -2.15 24.83 9.21
CA TYR A 28 -1.78 24.83 10.62
C TYR A 28 -1.04 26.13 10.99
N GLU A 29 -0.07 26.56 10.18
CA GLU A 29 0.70 27.79 10.42
C GLU A 29 -0.16 29.06 10.41
N GLU A 30 -1.19 29.13 9.55
CA GLU A 30 -2.15 30.24 9.53
C GLU A 30 -2.91 30.41 10.85
N THR A 31 -3.14 29.30 11.56
CA THR A 31 -3.88 29.26 12.84
C THR A 31 -2.96 29.23 14.06
N HIS A 32 -1.67 28.94 13.86
CA HIS A 32 -0.63 28.83 14.88
C HIS A 32 0.60 29.64 14.45
N PRO A 33 0.55 30.98 14.49
CA PRO A 33 1.57 31.85 13.89
C PRO A 33 2.98 31.69 14.49
N GLY A 34 3.09 31.06 15.67
CA GLY A 34 4.34 30.72 16.34
C GLY A 34 4.98 29.38 15.94
N VAL A 35 4.42 28.65 14.96
CA VAL A 35 4.93 27.35 14.48
C VAL A 35 5.21 27.43 12.98
N ARG A 36 6.24 26.72 12.53
CA ARG A 36 6.56 26.48 11.12
C ARG A 36 6.85 25.00 10.90
N ILE A 37 6.35 24.42 9.82
CA ILE A 37 6.45 22.99 9.51
C ILE A 37 7.01 22.82 8.09
N HIS A 38 8.21 22.29 7.99
CA HIS A 38 8.91 22.10 6.72
C HIS A 38 9.00 20.62 6.36
N TRP A 39 8.35 20.23 5.27
CA TRP A 39 8.44 18.86 4.75
C TRP A 39 9.57 18.70 3.74
N LYS A 40 10.42 17.69 3.96
CA LYS A 40 11.37 17.15 2.99
C LYS A 40 10.81 15.90 2.34
N LYS A 41 11.35 15.56 1.18
CA LYS A 41 10.99 14.36 0.43
C LYS A 41 12.19 13.43 0.27
N ARG A 42 11.91 12.13 0.30
CA ARG A 42 12.83 11.02 -0.05
C ARG A 42 12.24 10.21 -1.20
N THR A 43 13.04 9.42 -1.88
CA THR A 43 12.55 8.50 -2.91
C THR A 43 11.60 7.45 -2.31
N LEU A 44 10.78 6.83 -3.14
CA LEU A 44 9.91 5.72 -2.69
C LEU A 44 10.73 4.52 -2.19
N ASP A 45 11.89 4.27 -2.80
CA ASP A 45 12.80 3.22 -2.35
C ASP A 45 13.34 3.51 -0.95
N GLU A 46 13.81 4.73 -0.70
CA GLU A 46 14.22 5.18 0.64
C GLU A 46 13.07 5.18 1.64
N PHE A 47 11.82 5.33 1.20
CA PHE A 47 10.66 5.24 2.10
C PHE A 47 10.50 3.82 2.65
N GLY A 48 10.63 2.80 1.79
CA GLY A 48 10.53 1.40 2.20
C GLY A 48 11.77 0.88 2.94
N HIS A 49 12.97 1.38 2.60
CA HIS A 49 14.23 0.73 3.00
C HIS A 49 15.17 1.60 3.84
N ALA A 50 15.01 2.93 3.88
CA ALA A 50 15.94 3.75 4.65
C ALA A 50 15.76 3.52 6.16
N PRO A 51 16.87 3.41 6.91
CA PRO A 51 16.85 3.08 8.33
C PRO A 51 16.17 4.18 9.14
N ILE A 52 15.02 3.83 9.74
CA ILE A 52 14.13 4.80 10.40
C ILE A 52 14.73 5.43 11.66
N ASP A 53 15.68 4.74 12.32
CA ASP A 53 16.44 5.27 13.46
C ASP A 53 17.29 6.48 13.06
N GLN A 54 17.88 6.48 11.86
CA GLN A 54 18.61 7.65 11.36
C GLN A 54 17.68 8.82 11.10
N LEU A 55 16.46 8.56 10.59
CA LEU A 55 15.46 9.60 10.35
C LEU A 55 14.92 10.19 11.66
N ALA A 56 14.68 9.34 12.67
CA ALA A 56 14.23 9.75 14.01
C ALA A 56 15.20 10.72 14.70
N THR A 57 16.48 10.70 14.36
CA THR A 57 17.46 11.67 14.88
C THR A 57 17.46 13.01 14.15
N GLN A 58 16.82 13.10 12.99
CA GLN A 58 16.92 14.24 12.07
C GLN A 58 15.61 14.99 11.85
N PHE A 59 14.47 14.34 12.10
CA PHE A 59 13.14 14.85 11.78
C PHE A 59 12.20 14.72 12.96
N ASP A 60 11.36 15.73 13.14
CA ASP A 60 10.33 15.77 14.18
C ASP A 60 9.09 14.95 13.77
N LEU A 61 8.79 14.92 12.46
CA LEU A 61 7.67 14.19 11.88
C LEU A 61 8.18 13.22 10.81
N ILE A 62 7.76 11.96 10.88
CA ILE A 62 8.18 10.93 9.92
C ILE A 62 6.94 10.20 9.44
N VAL A 63 6.73 10.20 8.13
CA VAL A 63 5.79 9.28 7.50
C VAL A 63 6.48 7.92 7.41
N ILE A 64 5.87 6.88 8.01
CA ILE A 64 6.44 5.55 8.16
C ILE A 64 5.57 4.52 7.43
N ASP A 65 6.19 3.56 6.76
CA ASP A 65 5.46 2.40 6.26
C ASP A 65 5.13 1.46 7.43
N HIS A 66 3.99 0.77 7.37
CA HIS A 66 3.53 -0.15 8.42
C HIS A 66 4.59 -1.20 8.87
N PRO A 67 5.42 -1.80 7.99
CA PRO A 67 6.46 -2.74 8.39
C PRO A 67 7.47 -2.18 9.41
N TRP A 68 7.62 -0.85 9.51
CA TRP A 68 8.51 -0.21 10.49
C TRP A 68 7.93 -0.17 11.90
N SER A 69 6.63 -0.38 12.11
CA SER A 69 5.97 -0.24 13.43
C SER A 69 6.63 -1.11 14.51
N GLY A 70 6.90 -2.38 14.22
CA GLY A 70 7.56 -3.29 15.16
C GLY A 70 8.98 -2.83 15.52
N PHE A 71 9.76 -2.39 14.53
CA PHE A 71 11.11 -1.87 14.75
C PHE A 71 11.11 -0.57 15.57
N CYS A 72 10.20 0.35 15.26
CA CYS A 72 9.99 1.59 16.01
C CYS A 72 9.64 1.32 17.47
N PHE A 73 8.83 0.29 17.73
CA PHE A 73 8.50 -0.14 19.09
C PHE A 73 9.74 -0.68 19.84
N GLU A 74 10.41 -1.68 19.26
CA GLU A 74 11.55 -2.36 19.90
C GLU A 74 12.70 -1.39 20.22
N LYS A 75 12.92 -0.41 19.34
CA LYS A 75 13.99 0.58 19.46
C LYS A 75 13.54 1.88 20.13
N ASN A 76 12.26 2.00 20.50
CA ASN A 76 11.67 3.19 21.09
C ASN A 76 11.98 4.47 20.29
N LEU A 77 11.74 4.42 18.97
CA LEU A 77 12.09 5.48 18.00
C LEU A 77 10.99 6.52 17.80
N VAL A 78 9.75 6.20 18.18
CA VAL A 78 8.59 7.07 18.05
C VAL A 78 7.88 7.21 19.39
N HIS A 79 7.23 8.35 19.59
CA HIS A 79 6.42 8.59 20.78
C HIS A 79 5.13 7.78 20.74
N ASP A 80 4.64 7.38 21.91
CA ASP A 80 3.27 6.90 22.04
C ASP A 80 2.30 8.08 21.93
N LEU A 81 1.59 8.15 20.81
CA LEU A 81 0.69 9.25 20.49
C LEU A 81 -0.52 9.32 21.43
N LYS A 82 -0.83 8.24 22.15
CA LYS A 82 -1.84 8.26 23.24
C LYS A 82 -1.47 9.23 24.36
N THR A 83 -0.18 9.51 24.54
CA THR A 83 0.31 10.42 25.59
C THR A 83 0.39 11.87 25.12
N LEU A 84 0.31 12.11 23.80
CA LEU A 84 0.55 13.42 23.19
C LEU A 84 -0.73 14.08 22.67
N ALA A 85 -1.78 13.31 22.38
CA ALA A 85 -3.04 13.83 21.86
C ALA A 85 -4.20 13.65 22.87
N PRO A 86 -5.19 14.57 22.89
CA PRO A 86 -6.39 14.40 23.70
C PRO A 86 -7.14 13.12 23.33
N ALA A 87 -7.68 12.41 24.34
CA ALA A 87 -8.43 11.16 24.14
C ALA A 87 -9.56 11.31 23.12
N ALA A 88 -10.32 12.42 23.18
CA ALA A 88 -11.41 12.69 22.25
C ALA A 88 -10.94 12.79 20.78
N VAL A 89 -9.73 13.29 20.52
CA VAL A 89 -9.17 13.35 19.15
C VAL A 89 -8.80 11.96 18.67
N LEU A 90 -8.21 11.14 19.55
CA LEU A 90 -7.82 9.76 19.22
C LEU A 90 -9.03 8.87 18.97
N GLU A 91 -10.09 9.02 19.77
CA GLU A 91 -11.38 8.34 19.58
C GLU A 91 -12.03 8.75 18.26
N ASP A 92 -12.01 10.04 17.92
CA ASP A 92 -12.53 10.56 16.65
C ASP A 92 -11.76 9.99 15.45
N LEU A 93 -10.42 9.96 15.52
CA LEU A 93 -9.57 9.38 14.47
C LEU A 93 -9.80 7.87 14.32
N ALA A 94 -9.96 7.14 15.42
CA ALA A 94 -10.28 5.71 15.38
C ALA A 94 -11.65 5.46 14.74
N ALA A 95 -12.67 6.23 15.13
CA ALA A 95 -14.03 6.09 14.61
C ALA A 95 -14.15 6.40 13.10
N HIS A 96 -13.29 7.28 12.60
CA HIS A 96 -13.30 7.72 11.19
C HIS A 96 -12.18 7.11 10.35
N SER A 97 -11.55 6.03 10.82
CA SER A 97 -10.55 5.29 10.07
C SER A 97 -11.17 4.25 9.13
N VAL A 98 -10.48 3.97 8.02
CA VAL A 98 -10.93 2.96 7.06
C VAL A 98 -10.45 1.58 7.50
N GLY A 99 -11.40 0.67 7.77
CA GLY A 99 -11.06 -0.69 8.17
C GLY A 99 -10.13 -0.71 9.39
N PRO A 100 -9.16 -1.66 9.47
CA PRO A 100 -8.27 -1.78 10.62
C PRO A 100 -7.05 -0.82 10.57
N SER A 101 -7.13 0.31 9.84
CA SER A 101 -5.98 1.19 9.63
C SER A 101 -5.47 1.80 10.93
N TYR A 102 -6.36 2.24 11.82
CA TYR A 102 -5.97 2.78 13.11
C TYR A 102 -5.32 1.71 14.00
N GLU A 103 -5.95 0.55 14.09
CA GLU A 103 -5.47 -0.57 14.90
C GLU A 103 -4.15 -1.15 14.40
N SER A 104 -3.85 -1.01 13.10
CA SER A 104 -2.58 -1.48 12.53
C SER A 104 -1.35 -0.76 13.11
N TYR A 105 -1.53 0.44 13.67
CA TYR A 105 -0.46 1.18 14.36
C TYR A 105 -0.49 1.05 15.88
N LEU A 106 -1.40 0.23 16.42
CA LEU A 106 -1.40 -0.14 17.84
C LEU A 106 -0.48 -1.34 18.05
N TYR A 107 0.59 -1.14 18.82
CA TYR A 107 1.54 -2.19 19.16
C TYR A 107 1.81 -2.20 20.66
N GLN A 108 1.51 -3.33 21.32
CA GLN A 108 1.56 -3.47 22.79
C GLN A 108 0.97 -2.26 23.52
N GLU A 109 -0.27 -1.93 23.17
CA GLU A 109 -1.08 -0.82 23.71
C GLU A 109 -0.61 0.60 23.38
N LYS A 110 0.56 0.78 22.74
CA LYS A 110 1.05 2.09 22.28
C LYS A 110 0.54 2.40 20.87
N LEU A 111 0.21 3.66 20.61
CA LEU A 111 -0.12 4.15 19.27
C LEU A 111 1.13 4.75 18.64
N LEU A 112 1.73 4.04 17.69
CA LEU A 112 3.05 4.38 17.15
C LEU A 112 3.02 5.37 15.97
N ALA A 113 1.89 5.43 15.26
CA ALA A 113 1.64 6.40 14.20
C ALA A 113 0.13 6.65 14.07
N LEU A 114 -0.24 7.70 13.34
CA LEU A 114 -1.63 7.98 12.97
C LEU A 114 -1.84 7.68 11.48
N PRO A 115 -2.90 6.93 11.12
CA PRO A 115 -3.25 6.71 9.73
C PRO A 115 -3.63 8.04 9.05
N ILE A 116 -2.84 8.42 8.07
CA ILE A 116 -3.08 9.53 7.13
C ILE A 116 -3.46 9.02 5.73
N ASP A 117 -3.11 7.78 5.38
CA ASP A 117 -3.61 7.09 4.21
C ASP A 117 -3.83 5.58 4.48
N ALA A 118 -4.54 4.93 3.57
CA ALA A 118 -4.72 3.49 3.57
C ALA A 118 -4.55 2.97 2.15
N ALA A 119 -3.87 1.85 2.00
CA ALA A 119 -3.61 1.23 0.73
C ALA A 119 -3.64 -0.29 0.87
N THR A 120 -4.07 -0.98 -0.16
CA THR A 120 -4.04 -2.44 -0.19
C THR A 120 -3.87 -2.93 -1.62
N PRO A 121 -3.19 -4.06 -1.87
CA PRO A 121 -3.16 -4.66 -3.19
C PRO A 121 -4.56 -5.02 -3.66
N ALA A 122 -5.00 -4.47 -4.79
CA ALA A 122 -6.28 -4.78 -5.40
C ALA A 122 -6.22 -4.70 -6.93
N PRO A 123 -7.24 -5.22 -7.65
CA PRO A 123 -7.28 -5.16 -9.09
C PRO A 123 -7.51 -3.74 -9.60
N SER A 124 -6.88 -3.44 -10.74
CA SER A 124 -7.14 -2.23 -11.51
C SER A 124 -7.20 -2.53 -13.01
N TRP A 125 -7.93 -1.73 -13.79
CA TRP A 125 -8.08 -2.00 -15.22
C TRP A 125 -8.32 -0.77 -16.07
N ARG A 126 -8.10 -0.96 -17.37
CA ARG A 126 -8.44 -0.05 -18.47
C ARG A 126 -9.74 -0.53 -19.12
N PRO A 127 -10.89 0.13 -18.87
CA PRO A 127 -12.19 -0.31 -19.41
C PRO A 127 -12.18 -0.41 -20.93
N ASP A 128 -11.54 0.55 -21.60
CA ASP A 128 -11.46 0.63 -23.05
C ASP A 128 -10.68 -0.54 -23.68
N LEU A 129 -9.64 -1.05 -23.00
CA LEU A 129 -8.87 -2.20 -23.48
C LEU A 129 -9.58 -3.53 -23.22
N LEU A 130 -10.29 -3.66 -22.10
CA LEU A 130 -11.13 -4.83 -21.84
C LEU A 130 -12.28 -4.92 -22.87
N GLU A 131 -12.95 -3.80 -23.15
CA GLU A 131 -14.00 -3.73 -24.17
C GLU A 131 -13.46 -4.08 -25.56
N LYS A 132 -12.37 -3.46 -25.99
CA LYS A 132 -11.72 -3.75 -27.29
C LYS A 132 -11.31 -5.22 -27.42
N ALA A 133 -10.93 -5.85 -26.31
CA ALA A 133 -10.55 -7.25 -26.28
C ALA A 133 -11.76 -8.21 -26.14
N GLY A 134 -13.00 -7.73 -25.98
CA GLY A 134 -14.15 -8.57 -25.67
C GLY A 134 -13.96 -9.37 -24.37
N ALA A 135 -13.32 -8.75 -23.37
CA ALA A 135 -13.02 -9.34 -22.07
C ALA A 135 -13.82 -8.65 -20.96
N ALA A 136 -14.20 -9.41 -19.93
CA ALA A 136 -14.73 -8.86 -18.69
C ALA A 136 -13.61 -8.69 -17.65
N VAL A 137 -13.86 -7.89 -16.61
CA VAL A 137 -12.99 -7.81 -15.43
C VAL A 137 -13.03 -9.16 -14.70
N PRO A 138 -11.89 -9.86 -14.52
CA PRO A 138 -11.86 -11.14 -13.82
C PRO A 138 -12.48 -11.07 -12.43
N GLN A 139 -13.30 -12.07 -12.10
CA GLN A 139 -13.92 -12.27 -10.79
C GLN A 139 -13.35 -13.50 -10.07
N THR A 140 -12.76 -14.43 -10.81
CA THR A 140 -12.20 -15.69 -10.29
C THR A 140 -10.72 -15.85 -10.67
N TRP A 141 -10.02 -16.75 -9.98
CA TRP A 141 -8.64 -17.12 -10.30
C TRP A 141 -8.49 -17.65 -11.72
N ASP A 142 -9.38 -18.56 -12.13
CA ASP A 142 -9.37 -19.14 -13.48
C ASP A 142 -9.54 -18.07 -14.57
N GLU A 143 -10.42 -17.09 -14.35
CA GLU A 143 -10.58 -15.93 -15.25
C GLU A 143 -9.33 -15.06 -15.31
N ALA A 144 -8.65 -14.85 -14.17
CA ALA A 144 -7.39 -14.11 -14.11
C ALA A 144 -6.27 -14.81 -14.90
N VAL A 145 -6.14 -16.13 -14.72
CA VAL A 145 -5.19 -16.96 -15.48
C VAL A 145 -5.55 -17.00 -16.97
N ALA A 146 -6.83 -17.07 -17.32
CA ALA A 146 -7.28 -17.00 -18.71
C ALA A 146 -6.93 -15.64 -19.35
N LEU A 147 -7.06 -14.54 -18.61
CA LEU A 147 -6.70 -13.22 -19.10
C LEU A 147 -5.18 -13.03 -19.20
N SER A 148 -4.38 -13.62 -18.30
CA SER A 148 -2.92 -13.58 -18.39
C SER A 148 -2.40 -14.34 -19.61
N LYS A 149 -2.99 -15.48 -19.94
CA LYS A 149 -2.68 -16.23 -21.19
C LYS A 149 -2.95 -15.44 -22.47
N ARG A 150 -3.80 -14.41 -22.40
CA ARG A 150 -4.07 -13.49 -23.53
C ARG A 150 -3.08 -12.32 -23.60
N GLY A 151 -2.11 -12.25 -22.69
CA GLY A 151 -1.16 -11.13 -22.60
C GLY A 151 -1.78 -9.82 -22.11
N LEU A 152 -3.01 -9.86 -21.58
CA LEU A 152 -3.75 -8.67 -21.16
C LEU A 152 -3.64 -8.37 -19.66
N ALA A 153 -3.09 -9.32 -18.88
CA ALA A 153 -2.92 -9.18 -17.45
C ALA A 153 -1.47 -8.85 -17.07
N VAL A 154 -1.31 -8.10 -16.00
CA VAL A 154 -0.02 -7.82 -15.34
C VAL A 154 -0.16 -7.93 -13.83
N ILE A 155 0.94 -8.14 -13.13
CA ILE A 155 1.08 -7.85 -11.70
C ILE A 155 2.44 -7.18 -11.47
N PRO A 156 2.60 -6.34 -10.45
CA PRO A 156 3.93 -6.01 -9.97
C PRO A 156 4.50 -7.26 -9.29
N ALA A 157 5.75 -7.58 -9.59
CA ALA A 157 6.40 -8.79 -9.09
C ALA A 157 7.80 -8.51 -8.56
N PHE A 158 8.10 -7.27 -8.17
CA PHE A 158 9.31 -7.03 -7.37
C PHE A 158 9.19 -7.79 -6.04
N ASN A 159 10.33 -8.11 -5.42
CA ASN A 159 10.41 -9.08 -4.34
C ASN A 159 9.41 -8.87 -3.19
N ALA A 160 9.16 -7.62 -2.77
CA ALA A 160 8.20 -7.38 -1.70
C ALA A 160 6.76 -7.63 -2.14
N ASP A 161 6.34 -7.20 -3.34
CA ASP A 161 4.99 -7.47 -3.84
C ASP A 161 4.70 -8.96 -3.97
N LEU A 162 5.65 -9.74 -4.51
CA LEU A 162 5.50 -11.21 -4.59
C LEU A 162 5.30 -11.84 -3.21
N PHE A 163 6.05 -11.37 -2.22
CA PHE A 163 5.89 -11.83 -0.85
C PHE A 163 4.50 -11.48 -0.31
N LEU A 164 4.00 -10.26 -0.55
CA LEU A 164 2.65 -9.86 -0.12
C LEU A 164 1.54 -10.64 -0.84
N HIS A 165 1.72 -10.96 -2.12
CA HIS A 165 0.79 -11.82 -2.86
C HIS A 165 0.81 -13.26 -2.32
N LEU A 166 1.99 -13.77 -1.95
CA LEU A 166 2.12 -15.08 -1.31
C LEU A 166 1.37 -15.12 0.02
N VAL A 167 1.55 -14.11 0.89
CA VAL A 167 0.86 -14.00 2.18
C VAL A 167 -0.67 -13.99 2.00
N MET A 168 -1.18 -13.24 1.02
CA MET A 168 -2.60 -13.25 0.66
C MET A 168 -3.10 -14.66 0.28
N LEU A 169 -2.34 -15.39 -0.54
CA LEU A 169 -2.73 -16.73 -0.97
C LEU A 169 -2.66 -17.77 0.14
N LEU A 170 -1.65 -17.69 1.01
CA LEU A 170 -1.59 -18.52 2.22
C LEU A 170 -2.86 -18.37 3.05
N LYS A 171 -3.32 -17.13 3.26
CA LYS A 171 -4.57 -16.83 3.97
C LYS A 171 -5.79 -17.38 3.25
N ALA A 172 -5.83 -17.29 1.92
CA ALA A 172 -6.92 -17.81 1.09
C ALA A 172 -7.01 -19.34 1.11
N LEU A 173 -5.87 -20.03 1.25
CA LEU A 173 -5.77 -21.48 1.39
C LEU A 173 -6.01 -21.98 2.82
N GLY A 174 -6.37 -21.08 3.75
CA GLY A 174 -6.75 -21.44 5.12
C GLY A 174 -5.59 -21.50 6.12
N ALA A 175 -4.39 -21.08 5.75
CA ALA A 175 -3.27 -20.94 6.69
C ALA A 175 -3.24 -19.54 7.32
N GLU A 176 -2.77 -19.46 8.56
CA GLU A 176 -2.37 -18.18 9.16
C GLU A 176 -0.86 -17.99 8.93
N PRO A 177 -0.44 -16.99 8.13
CA PRO A 177 0.97 -16.70 7.93
C PRO A 177 1.64 -16.31 9.26
N PHE A 178 2.84 -16.84 9.54
CA PHE A 178 3.61 -16.53 10.74
C PHE A 178 2.85 -16.82 12.05
N ALA A 179 2.04 -17.89 12.07
CA ALA A 179 1.36 -18.36 13.29
C ALA A 179 2.34 -18.70 14.44
N ASP A 180 3.60 -18.97 14.11
CA ASP A 180 4.71 -19.13 15.04
C ASP A 180 5.98 -18.50 14.42
N HIS A 181 7.05 -18.41 15.21
CA HIS A 181 8.29 -17.74 14.82
C HIS A 181 9.22 -18.61 13.95
N GLU A 182 8.88 -19.89 13.72
CA GLU A 182 9.77 -20.84 13.05
C GLU A 182 9.42 -21.04 11.56
N ARG A 183 8.16 -20.83 11.19
CA ARG A 183 7.69 -21.06 9.80
C ARG A 183 6.73 -19.98 9.31
N ILE A 184 6.79 -19.76 8.00
CA ILE A 184 5.85 -18.87 7.30
C ILE A 184 4.45 -19.51 7.26
N ALA A 185 4.36 -20.78 6.88
CA ALA A 185 3.12 -21.56 6.77
C ALA A 185 3.42 -23.07 6.69
N PRO A 186 2.42 -23.96 6.80
CA PRO A 186 2.58 -25.38 6.46
C PRO A 186 3.15 -25.56 5.04
N ARG A 187 4.09 -26.50 4.89
CA ARG A 187 4.90 -26.65 3.66
C ARG A 187 4.07 -26.96 2.42
N ASP A 188 3.01 -27.75 2.57
CA ASP A 188 2.06 -28.11 1.53
C ASP A 188 1.24 -26.90 1.05
N VAL A 189 0.74 -26.08 1.97
CA VAL A 189 0.04 -24.82 1.66
C VAL A 189 1.00 -23.84 0.98
N LEU A 190 2.23 -23.71 1.49
CA LEU A 190 3.25 -22.84 0.89
C LEU A 190 3.56 -23.25 -0.55
N ARG A 191 3.74 -24.55 -0.81
CA ARG A 191 3.94 -25.07 -2.17
C ARG A 191 2.75 -24.72 -3.06
N GLN A 192 1.53 -24.95 -2.60
CA GLN A 192 0.32 -24.67 -3.38
C GLN A 192 0.20 -23.18 -3.72
N ALA A 193 0.45 -22.28 -2.77
CA ALA A 193 0.41 -20.84 -3.01
C ALA A 193 1.46 -20.39 -4.05
N VAL A 194 2.67 -20.97 -3.99
CA VAL A 194 3.72 -20.71 -4.98
C VAL A 194 3.34 -21.26 -6.36
N GLU A 195 2.76 -22.45 -6.45
CA GLU A 195 2.27 -23.04 -7.70
C GLU A 195 1.19 -22.16 -8.35
N MET A 196 0.28 -21.60 -7.54
CA MET A 196 -0.73 -20.65 -8.01
C MET A 196 -0.08 -19.37 -8.56
N LEU A 197 0.84 -18.73 -7.82
CA LEU A 197 1.56 -17.55 -8.35
C LEU A 197 2.32 -17.87 -9.64
N ALA A 198 2.95 -19.05 -9.71
CA ALA A 198 3.65 -19.49 -10.90
C ALA A 198 2.68 -19.67 -12.08
N GLU A 199 1.49 -20.23 -11.86
CA GLU A 199 0.46 -20.37 -12.89
C GLU A 199 0.01 -19.02 -13.44
N LEU A 200 -0.31 -18.06 -12.56
CA LEU A 200 -0.77 -16.73 -12.97
C LEU A 200 0.30 -15.97 -13.77
N THR A 201 1.55 -16.05 -13.31
CA THR A 201 2.67 -15.27 -13.87
C THR A 201 3.39 -15.95 -15.02
N ALA A 202 3.27 -17.26 -15.21
CA ALA A 202 3.95 -17.99 -16.29
C ALA A 202 3.73 -17.39 -17.69
N PRO A 203 2.53 -16.89 -18.06
CA PRO A 203 2.32 -16.25 -19.37
C PRO A 203 2.82 -14.80 -19.47
N MET A 204 3.18 -14.17 -18.36
CA MET A 204 3.56 -12.76 -18.31
C MET A 204 5.03 -12.56 -18.73
N SER A 205 5.32 -11.41 -19.32
CA SER A 205 6.71 -11.00 -19.58
C SER A 205 7.49 -10.88 -18.28
N ARG A 206 8.79 -11.25 -18.30
CA ARG A 206 9.68 -11.15 -17.14
C ARG A 206 9.91 -9.71 -16.66
N VAL A 207 9.48 -8.71 -17.42
CA VAL A 207 9.49 -7.31 -16.97
C VAL A 207 8.71 -7.09 -15.67
N ILE A 208 7.76 -7.97 -15.32
CA ILE A 208 7.00 -7.85 -14.06
C ILE A 208 7.90 -7.81 -12.82
N PHE A 209 9.07 -8.44 -12.85
CA PHE A 209 10.01 -8.45 -11.72
C PHE A 209 10.71 -7.09 -11.50
N ASP A 210 10.64 -6.19 -12.49
CA ASP A 210 11.20 -4.84 -12.44
C ASP A 210 10.13 -3.77 -12.16
N LEU A 211 8.86 -4.17 -11.99
CA LEU A 211 7.73 -3.27 -11.83
C LEU A 211 7.21 -3.30 -10.39
N ASN A 212 7.18 -2.11 -9.78
CA ASN A 212 6.40 -1.81 -8.59
C ASN A 212 4.97 -1.34 -8.97
N PRO A 213 4.07 -1.17 -7.98
CA PRO A 213 2.68 -0.79 -8.22
C PRO A 213 2.50 0.52 -8.99
N ILE A 214 3.35 1.51 -8.75
CA ILE A 214 3.33 2.80 -9.46
C ILE A 214 3.74 2.60 -10.92
N GLN A 215 4.81 1.85 -11.17
CA GLN A 215 5.27 1.58 -12.52
C GLN A 215 4.25 0.79 -13.34
N VAL A 216 3.52 -0.15 -12.71
CA VAL A 216 2.37 -0.82 -13.34
C VAL A 216 1.29 0.19 -13.72
N ALA A 217 0.89 1.07 -12.79
CA ALA A 217 -0.13 2.08 -13.04
C ALA A 217 0.29 3.08 -14.15
N GLU A 218 1.52 3.58 -14.12
CA GLU A 218 2.09 4.45 -15.17
C GLU A 218 2.07 3.75 -16.53
N ARG A 219 2.48 2.47 -16.59
CA ARG A 219 2.50 1.71 -17.84
C ARG A 219 1.08 1.49 -18.39
N MET A 220 0.14 1.10 -17.54
CA MET A 220 -1.27 0.92 -17.92
C MET A 220 -1.95 2.23 -18.35
N THR A 221 -1.47 3.38 -17.90
CA THR A 221 -2.04 4.68 -18.29
C THR A 221 -1.37 5.35 -19.48
N ARG A 222 -0.15 4.92 -19.83
CA ARG A 222 0.65 5.48 -20.94
C ARG A 222 0.73 4.58 -22.17
N SER A 223 0.37 3.32 -22.05
CA SER A 223 0.41 2.32 -23.12
C SER A 223 -0.87 1.49 -23.14
N ASP A 224 -0.98 0.63 -24.14
CA ASP A 224 -2.04 -0.37 -24.27
C ASP A 224 -1.52 -1.80 -24.00
N ASP A 225 -0.36 -1.93 -23.34
CA ASP A 225 0.31 -3.20 -23.09
C ASP A 225 -0.52 -4.15 -22.23
N PHE A 226 -1.27 -3.60 -21.27
CA PHE A 226 -2.03 -4.38 -20.29
C PHE A 226 -3.41 -3.76 -20.08
N ALA A 227 -4.44 -4.61 -20.06
CA ALA A 227 -5.81 -4.19 -19.81
C ALA A 227 -6.20 -4.33 -18.33
N TRP A 228 -5.58 -5.24 -17.58
CA TRP A 228 -5.92 -5.55 -16.21
C TRP A 228 -4.67 -5.84 -15.37
N ASN A 229 -4.65 -5.32 -14.15
CA ASN A 229 -3.66 -5.66 -13.14
C ASN A 229 -4.36 -6.43 -12.02
N ALA A 230 -3.79 -7.56 -11.59
CA ALA A 230 -4.42 -8.41 -10.58
C ALA A 230 -4.29 -7.83 -9.17
N PHE A 231 -3.06 -7.53 -8.76
CA PHE A 231 -2.72 -7.24 -7.37
C PHE A 231 -1.67 -6.14 -7.31
N ALA A 232 -2.08 -4.88 -7.20
CA ALA A 232 -1.13 -3.79 -6.94
C ALA A 232 -1.69 -2.85 -5.89
N TYR A 233 -0.82 -2.27 -5.05
CA TYR A 233 -1.24 -1.21 -4.14
C TYR A 233 -1.98 -0.12 -4.93
N THR A 234 -3.12 0.30 -4.40
CA THR A 234 -4.04 1.19 -5.11
C THR A 234 -3.67 2.66 -4.94
N TYR A 235 -3.71 3.37 -6.06
CA TYR A 235 -3.42 4.80 -6.13
C TYR A 235 -4.61 5.50 -6.76
N ASN A 236 -5.49 6.03 -5.91
CA ASN A 236 -6.70 6.80 -6.28
C ASN A 236 -6.43 7.81 -7.40
N ASN A 237 -5.26 8.47 -7.38
CA ASN A 237 -4.89 9.48 -8.37
C ASN A 237 -5.11 9.00 -9.82
N TYR A 238 -4.78 7.75 -10.15
CA TYR A 238 -4.96 7.21 -11.50
C TYR A 238 -6.43 6.99 -11.92
N ALA A 239 -7.37 7.04 -10.99
CA ALA A 239 -8.80 7.05 -11.30
C ALA A 239 -9.35 8.46 -11.57
N ARG A 240 -8.61 9.51 -11.21
CA ARG A 240 -9.07 10.90 -11.32
C ARG A 240 -8.87 11.44 -12.73
N SER A 241 -9.86 12.18 -13.21
CA SER A 241 -9.75 12.89 -14.48
C SER A 241 -8.60 13.88 -14.45
N GLY A 242 -7.78 13.89 -15.52
CA GLY A 242 -6.66 14.81 -15.68
C GLY A 242 -5.37 14.44 -14.93
N PHE A 243 -5.35 13.38 -14.11
CA PHE A 243 -4.11 12.95 -13.45
C PHE A 243 -3.17 12.19 -14.39
N ALA A 244 -3.70 11.26 -15.18
CA ALA A 244 -2.95 10.47 -16.15
C ALA A 244 -3.64 10.49 -17.52
N ALA A 245 -2.91 10.10 -18.58
CA ALA A 245 -3.42 10.15 -19.96
C ALA A 245 -4.64 9.23 -20.18
N LYS A 246 -4.74 8.15 -19.40
CA LYS A 246 -5.85 7.20 -19.38
C LYS A 246 -6.21 6.92 -17.92
N GLN A 247 -7.50 6.75 -17.64
CA GLN A 247 -7.97 6.47 -16.29
C GLN A 247 -7.96 4.97 -16.02
N LEU A 248 -7.55 4.60 -14.80
CA LEU A 248 -7.75 3.27 -14.28
C LEU A 248 -9.04 3.21 -13.47
N GLN A 249 -9.75 2.10 -13.58
CA GLN A 249 -10.77 1.72 -12.61
C GLN A 249 -10.17 0.73 -11.61
N PHE A 250 -10.70 0.73 -10.39
CA PHE A 250 -10.29 -0.16 -9.32
C PHE A 250 -11.51 -0.93 -8.82
N GLY A 251 -11.27 -2.12 -8.27
CA GLY A 251 -12.36 -2.97 -7.81
C GLY A 251 -11.93 -3.92 -6.71
N ASN A 252 -12.86 -4.77 -6.32
CA ASN A 252 -12.61 -5.77 -5.29
C ASN A 252 -11.71 -6.88 -5.82
N LEU A 253 -10.96 -7.52 -4.92
CA LEU A 253 -10.16 -8.70 -5.23
C LEU A 253 -11.01 -9.82 -5.84
N ILE A 254 -10.39 -10.74 -6.57
CA ILE A 254 -11.04 -11.94 -7.10
C ILE A 254 -11.28 -12.99 -6.01
N SER A 255 -12.06 -14.02 -6.31
CA SER A 255 -12.19 -15.23 -5.49
C SER A 255 -11.39 -16.38 -6.08
N LEU A 256 -10.98 -17.38 -5.29
CA LEU A 256 -10.31 -18.58 -5.83
C LEU A 256 -11.24 -19.39 -6.73
N VAL A 257 -12.51 -19.49 -6.34
CA VAL A 257 -13.55 -20.20 -7.07
C VAL A 257 -14.80 -19.33 -7.17
N SER A 258 -15.63 -19.60 -8.19
CA SER A 258 -16.91 -18.89 -8.37
C SER A 258 -17.81 -19.06 -7.14
N GLY A 259 -18.39 -17.96 -6.67
CA GLY A 259 -19.21 -17.92 -5.45
C GLY A 259 -18.45 -18.07 -4.14
N GLY A 260 -17.12 -18.26 -4.17
CA GLY A 260 -16.28 -18.33 -2.98
C GLY A 260 -15.99 -16.96 -2.36
N PRO A 261 -15.43 -16.93 -1.14
CA PRO A 261 -15.01 -15.69 -0.50
C PRO A 261 -13.94 -14.99 -1.34
N ARG A 262 -14.00 -13.66 -1.34
CA ARG A 262 -13.02 -12.81 -1.98
C ARG A 262 -11.67 -12.96 -1.28
N LEU A 263 -10.58 -12.89 -2.03
CA LEU A 263 -9.24 -12.82 -1.45
C LEU A 263 -9.13 -11.63 -0.51
N ARG A 264 -8.22 -11.72 0.46
CA ARG A 264 -7.91 -10.66 1.42
C ARG A 264 -6.42 -10.37 1.36
N SER A 265 -6.06 -9.23 0.77
CA SER A 265 -4.68 -8.78 0.68
C SER A 265 -4.27 -8.03 1.95
N VAL A 266 -2.99 -7.69 2.01
CA VAL A 266 -2.41 -6.97 3.15
C VAL A 266 -2.87 -5.53 3.19
N LEU A 267 -3.12 -5.02 4.40
CA LEU A 267 -3.26 -3.61 4.64
C LEU A 267 -1.87 -2.96 4.64
N GLY A 268 -1.78 -1.76 4.07
CA GLY A 268 -0.62 -0.87 4.18
C GLY A 268 -1.08 0.58 4.13
N GLY A 269 -0.11 1.49 4.00
CA GLY A 269 -0.32 2.92 4.16
C GLY A 269 0.56 3.47 5.29
N THR A 270 0.30 4.71 5.66
CA THR A 270 0.78 5.35 6.90
C THR A 270 -0.37 5.85 7.70
#